data_AF-W0V5V4-F1
#
_entry.id   AF-W0V5V4-F1
#
_cell.length_a   1.000
_cell.length_b   1.000
_cell.length_c   1.000
_cell.angle_alpha   90.00
_cell.angle_beta   90.00
_cell.angle_gamma   90.00
#
_symmetry.space_group_name_H-M   'P 1'
#
loop_
_entity.id
_entity.type
_entity.pdbx_description
1 polymer ?
#
loop_
_entity_poly.entity_id
_entity_poly.type
_entity_poly.pdbx_seq_one_letter_code
_entity_poly.pdbx_strand_id
1 'polypeptide(L)'
;MNKHGWIMSALLASMPVLVHAAAPQLGRLFLSPAERGALDLQRDPPPQTEAAPASAAPPAALAEPVLLNGLVKRSSGKSTAWLNDAPQNDGNNTLNKNQTLTLQLSNGRKVILKPGQRFDPNHGSVSEDHEP
;
A
#
# COMPACT_ATOMS: atom_id res chain seq x y z
N MET A 1 -12.87 83.75 0.82
CA MET A 1 -11.49 83.98 1.31
C MET A 1 -11.28 83.22 2.61
N ASN A 2 -10.83 81.96 2.46
CA ASN A 2 -9.98 81.13 3.34
C ASN A 2 -10.20 81.15 4.86
N LYS A 3 -10.54 79.99 5.44
CA LYS A 3 -9.58 79.17 6.20
C LYS A 3 -10.15 77.78 6.57
N HIS A 4 -9.41 76.75 6.21
CA HIS A 4 -9.64 75.34 6.57
C HIS A 4 -9.06 75.08 7.95
N GLY A 5 -9.82 74.42 8.84
CA GLY A 5 -9.39 74.09 10.19
C GLY A 5 -9.64 72.62 10.51
N TRP A 6 -8.70 71.79 10.09
CA TRP A 6 -8.17 70.61 10.81
C TRP A 6 -9.16 69.72 11.59
N ILE A 7 -9.64 68.63 10.98
CA ILE A 7 -10.04 67.42 11.73
C ILE A 7 -8.88 66.44 11.60
N MET A 8 -8.06 66.36 12.66
CA MET A 8 -7.03 65.35 12.79
C MET A 8 -7.66 63.97 12.95
N SER A 9 -7.33 63.11 12.00
CA SER A 9 -7.48 61.66 12.05
C SER A 9 -6.84 61.06 13.30
N ALA A 10 -7.52 60.09 13.91
CA ALA A 10 -6.89 58.97 14.58
C ALA A 10 -7.78 57.74 14.43
N LEU A 11 -7.84 57.21 13.20
CA LEU A 11 -8.42 55.89 12.95
C LEU A 11 -7.44 54.87 13.54
N LEU A 12 -7.77 54.33 14.71
CA LEU A 12 -7.06 53.20 15.31
C LEU A 12 -7.11 52.03 14.34
N ALA A 13 -6.02 51.82 13.60
CA ALA A 13 -5.82 50.65 12.78
C ALA A 13 -5.49 49.47 13.69
N SER A 14 -6.51 48.67 14.01
CA SER A 14 -6.35 47.34 14.60
C SER A 14 -5.54 46.48 13.62
N MET A 15 -4.24 46.32 13.85
CA MET A 15 -3.43 45.36 13.11
C MET A 15 -3.84 43.94 13.52
N PRO A 16 -4.38 43.09 12.64
CA PRO A 16 -4.49 41.68 12.95
C PRO A 16 -3.08 41.09 12.94
N VAL A 17 -2.63 40.58 14.10
CA VAL A 17 -1.46 39.70 14.17
C VAL A 17 -1.77 38.46 13.36
N LEU A 18 -1.14 38.33 12.19
CA LEU A 18 -1.21 37.11 11.40
C LEU A 18 -0.35 36.05 12.11
N VAL A 19 -0.99 35.20 12.92
CA VAL A 19 -0.36 33.97 13.41
C VAL A 19 -0.11 33.08 12.20
N HIS A 20 1.11 33.09 11.69
CA HIS A 20 1.58 32.08 10.76
C HIS A 20 1.74 30.77 11.53
N ALA A 21 0.69 29.94 11.54
CA ALA A 21 0.85 28.53 11.81
C ALA A 21 1.76 27.97 10.70
N ALA A 22 3.01 27.66 11.04
CA ALA A 22 3.88 26.89 10.17
C ALA A 22 3.24 25.52 9.99
N ALA A 23 2.43 25.36 8.94
CA ALA A 23 1.93 24.07 8.53
C ALA A 23 3.15 23.16 8.35
N PRO A 24 3.20 21.96 8.97
CA PRO A 24 4.21 20.98 8.58
C PRO A 24 4.05 20.81 7.08
N GLN A 25 5.15 20.98 6.35
CA GLN A 25 5.14 21.04 4.89
C GLN A 25 4.62 19.70 4.38
N LEU A 26 3.32 19.65 4.12
CA LEU A 26 2.50 18.51 3.75
C LEU A 26 2.80 18.10 2.29
N GLY A 27 4.08 18.18 1.92
CA GLY A 27 4.63 18.00 0.58
C GLY A 27 5.96 17.22 0.58
N ARG A 28 6.50 16.83 1.75
CA ARG A 28 7.55 15.82 1.87
C ARG A 28 7.09 14.68 2.77
N LEU A 29 6.17 13.87 2.23
CA LEU A 29 5.87 12.52 2.71
C LEU A 29 6.96 11.51 2.29
N PHE A 30 8.08 12.02 1.76
CA PHE A 30 9.11 11.23 1.11
C PHE A 30 10.42 11.46 1.83
N LEU A 31 10.89 10.36 2.39
CA LEU A 31 12.26 10.09 2.80
C LEU A 31 13.30 10.84 1.95
N SER A 32 14.40 11.24 2.58
CA SER A 32 15.57 11.75 1.86
C SER A 32 16.03 10.78 0.77
N PRO A 33 16.77 11.23 -0.26
CA PRO A 33 17.28 10.32 -1.31
C PRO A 33 18.04 9.11 -0.74
N ALA A 34 18.77 9.29 0.36
CA ALA A 34 19.49 8.22 1.04
C ALA A 34 18.54 7.21 1.72
N GLU A 35 17.53 7.68 2.44
CA GLU A 35 16.54 6.83 3.09
C GLU A 35 15.67 6.07 2.08
N ARG A 36 15.34 6.68 0.92
CA ARG A 36 14.71 5.96 -0.19
C ARG A 36 15.62 4.83 -0.71
N GLY A 37 16.90 5.12 -0.92
CA GLY A 37 17.86 4.11 -1.36
C GLY A 37 17.98 2.92 -0.39
N ALA A 38 17.92 3.18 0.92
CA ALA A 38 17.94 2.12 1.93
C ALA A 38 16.70 1.21 1.86
N LEU A 39 15.51 1.77 1.64
CA LEU A 39 14.30 0.97 1.41
C LEU A 39 14.33 0.21 0.10
N ASP A 40 14.84 0.82 -0.98
CA ASP A 40 14.92 0.16 -2.28
C ASP A 40 15.82 -1.09 -2.21
N LEU A 41 16.93 -1.04 -1.44
CA LEU A 41 17.76 -2.21 -1.15
C LEU A 41 17.04 -3.33 -0.37
N GLN A 42 16.05 -2.98 0.46
CA GLN A 42 15.24 -3.96 1.19
C GLN A 42 14.11 -4.56 0.32
N ARG A 43 13.76 -3.91 -0.78
CA ARG A 43 12.68 -4.36 -1.69
C ARG A 43 13.16 -5.34 -2.75
N ASP A 44 14.45 -5.35 -3.10
CA ASP A 44 14.99 -6.33 -4.02
C ASP A 44 15.19 -7.68 -3.29
N PRO A 45 14.40 -8.72 -3.61
CA PRO A 45 14.64 -10.04 -3.06
C PRO A 45 16.00 -10.56 -3.56
N PRO A 46 16.74 -11.32 -2.73
CA PRO A 46 17.94 -12.00 -3.20
C PRO A 46 17.59 -12.88 -4.41
N PRO A 47 18.50 -13.01 -5.40
CA PRO A 47 18.26 -13.88 -6.54
C PRO A 47 17.90 -15.28 -6.06
N GLN A 48 16.77 -15.80 -6.53
CA GLN A 48 16.35 -17.17 -6.25
C GLN A 48 17.40 -18.11 -6.85
N THR A 49 18.29 -18.60 -6.01
CA THR A 49 19.18 -19.72 -6.36
C THR A 49 18.29 -20.86 -6.82
N GLU A 50 18.43 -21.27 -8.08
CA GLU A 50 17.74 -22.43 -8.64
C GLU A 50 17.91 -23.62 -7.70
N ALA A 51 16.79 -24.11 -7.17
CA ALA A 51 16.78 -25.28 -6.32
C ALA A 51 17.24 -26.49 -7.14
N ALA A 52 18.31 -27.15 -6.66
CA ALA A 52 18.75 -28.46 -7.12
C ALA A 52 17.59 -29.49 -7.07
N PRO A 53 17.62 -30.55 -7.91
CA PRO A 53 16.50 -31.48 -8.02
C PRO A 53 16.15 -32.12 -6.67
N ALA A 54 14.85 -32.13 -6.38
CA ALA A 54 14.25 -32.53 -5.11
C ALA A 54 14.62 -33.97 -4.72
N SER A 55 15.41 -34.09 -3.65
CA SER A 55 15.46 -35.30 -2.83
C SER A 55 14.33 -35.23 -1.80
N ALA A 56 13.56 -36.33 -1.72
CA ALA A 56 12.51 -36.66 -0.73
C ALA A 56 11.79 -35.49 -0.04
N ALA A 57 10.51 -35.29 -0.41
CA ALA A 57 9.61 -34.32 0.20
C ALA A 57 9.64 -34.41 1.75
N PRO A 58 10.02 -33.32 2.45
CA PRO A 58 9.77 -33.18 3.88
C PRO A 58 8.25 -33.23 4.15
N PRO A 59 7.81 -33.63 5.36
CA PRO A 59 6.41 -33.55 5.75
C PRO A 59 5.86 -32.16 5.42
N ALA A 60 4.69 -32.11 4.78
CA ALA A 60 4.07 -30.88 4.29
C ALA A 60 4.12 -29.80 5.39
N ALA A 61 5.00 -28.81 5.19
CA ALA A 61 5.00 -27.61 6.01
C ALA A 61 3.56 -27.09 6.04
N LEU A 62 3.05 -26.83 7.24
CA LEU A 62 1.72 -26.25 7.44
C LEU A 62 1.60 -25.07 6.49
N ALA A 63 0.68 -25.16 5.52
CA ALA A 63 0.56 -24.14 4.50
C ALA A 63 0.28 -22.80 5.22
N GLU A 64 1.13 -21.81 4.97
CA GLU A 64 0.94 -20.50 5.57
C GLU A 64 -0.37 -19.87 5.05
N PRO A 65 -1.13 -19.18 5.90
CA PRO A 65 -2.31 -18.46 5.45
C PRO A 65 -1.95 -17.41 4.39
N VAL A 66 -2.87 -17.22 3.44
CA VAL A 66 -2.66 -16.31 2.31
C VAL A 66 -3.60 -15.12 2.44
N LEU A 67 -3.05 -13.94 2.69
CA LEU A 67 -3.75 -12.66 2.70
C LEU A 67 -3.65 -12.00 1.33
N LEU A 68 -4.78 -11.55 0.78
CA LEU A 68 -4.80 -10.66 -0.37
C LEU A 68 -4.76 -9.21 0.12
N ASN A 69 -3.56 -8.64 0.24
CA ASN A 69 -3.37 -7.25 0.66
C ASN A 69 -4.04 -6.27 -0.32
N GLY A 70 -3.94 -6.54 -1.62
CA GLY A 70 -4.53 -5.65 -2.62
C GLY A 70 -4.22 -5.99 -4.06
N LEU A 71 -4.76 -5.15 -4.94
CA LEU A 71 -4.69 -5.31 -6.39
C LEU A 71 -4.26 -3.99 -7.04
N VAL A 72 -3.19 -4.03 -7.82
CA VAL A 72 -2.72 -2.89 -8.60
C VAL A 72 -3.02 -3.15 -10.07
N LYS A 73 -3.90 -2.34 -10.66
CA LYS A 73 -4.19 -2.37 -12.10
C LYS A 73 -3.38 -1.28 -12.80
N ARG A 74 -2.54 -1.68 -13.76
CA ARG A 74 -1.77 -0.73 -14.57
C ARG A 74 -2.59 -0.28 -15.78
N SER A 75 -2.35 0.95 -16.26
CA SER A 75 -3.10 1.55 -17.38
C SER A 75 -2.99 0.74 -18.68
N SER A 76 -1.91 -0.05 -18.83
CA SER A 76 -1.72 -1.02 -19.92
C SER A 76 -2.63 -2.26 -19.83
N GLY A 77 -3.53 -2.34 -18.84
CA GLY A 77 -4.51 -3.40 -18.68
C GLY A 77 -4.03 -4.60 -17.86
N LYS A 78 -2.71 -4.77 -17.72
CA LYS A 78 -2.13 -5.82 -16.88
C LYS A 78 -2.38 -5.51 -15.39
N SER A 79 -2.35 -6.51 -14.52
CA SER A 79 -2.58 -6.35 -13.07
C SER A 79 -1.53 -7.08 -12.23
N THR A 80 -1.36 -6.67 -10.97
CA THR A 80 -0.49 -7.30 -9.98
C THR A 80 -1.30 -7.48 -8.70
N ALA A 81 -1.36 -8.71 -8.19
CA ALA A 81 -1.92 -8.98 -6.87
C ALA A 81 -0.82 -8.95 -5.83
N TRP A 82 -1.10 -8.42 -4.64
CA TRP A 82 -0.18 -8.46 -3.51
C TRP A 82 -0.69 -9.52 -2.54
N LEU A 83 0.08 -10.59 -2.39
CA LEU A 83 -0.23 -11.70 -1.50
C LEU A 83 0.84 -11.77 -0.42
N ASN A 84 0.45 -11.70 0.85
CA ASN A 84 1.38 -11.69 1.99
C ASN A 84 2.55 -10.70 1.76
N ASP A 85 2.22 -9.47 1.35
CA ASP A 85 3.18 -8.38 1.04
C ASP A 85 4.15 -8.66 -0.13
N ALA A 86 4.00 -9.80 -0.82
CA ALA A 86 4.77 -10.13 -2.01
C ALA A 86 3.98 -9.82 -3.29
N PRO A 87 4.58 -9.14 -4.29
CA PRO A 87 3.94 -8.92 -5.57
C PRO A 87 3.85 -10.23 -6.36
N GLN A 88 2.67 -10.53 -6.89
CA GLN A 88 2.40 -11.67 -7.75
C GLN A 88 2.00 -11.14 -9.13
N ASN A 89 2.99 -11.14 -10.02
CA ASN A 89 2.83 -10.76 -11.42
C ASN A 89 2.48 -12.01 -12.24
N ASP A 90 1.33 -12.00 -12.89
CA ASP A 90 0.99 -12.94 -13.99
C ASP A 90 1.32 -14.44 -13.71
N GLY A 91 0.75 -15.02 -12.64
CA GLY A 91 0.84 -16.45 -12.30
C GLY A 91 -0.45 -17.25 -12.57
N ASN A 92 -0.62 -18.42 -11.93
CA ASN A 92 -1.89 -19.19 -11.95
C ASN A 92 -3.08 -18.45 -11.31
N ASN A 93 -2.83 -17.27 -10.76
CA ASN A 93 -3.83 -16.47 -10.08
C ASN A 93 -4.51 -15.55 -11.08
N THR A 94 -5.80 -15.76 -11.28
CA THR A 94 -6.59 -15.02 -12.27
C THR A 94 -7.41 -13.94 -11.61
N LEU A 95 -7.22 -12.70 -12.06
CA LEU A 95 -8.04 -11.57 -11.63
C LEU A 95 -9.30 -11.51 -12.49
N ASN A 96 -10.47 -11.53 -11.85
CA ASN A 96 -11.73 -11.38 -12.59
C ASN A 96 -12.13 -9.91 -12.76
N LYS A 97 -13.16 -9.66 -13.58
CA LYS A 97 -13.70 -8.32 -13.83
C LYS A 97 -14.21 -7.62 -12.57
N ASN A 98 -14.56 -8.39 -11.54
CA ASN A 98 -15.11 -7.91 -10.27
C ASN A 98 -14.01 -7.65 -9.22
N GLN A 99 -12.74 -7.55 -9.65
CA GLN A 99 -11.59 -7.29 -8.77
C GLN A 99 -11.39 -8.35 -7.67
N THR A 100 -11.79 -9.61 -7.93
CA THR A 100 -11.48 -10.73 -7.03
C THR A 100 -10.39 -11.59 -7.64
N LEU A 101 -9.45 -12.02 -6.81
CA LEU A 101 -8.38 -12.92 -7.22
C LEU A 101 -8.83 -14.36 -7.04
N THR A 102 -8.74 -15.17 -8.10
CA THR A 102 -8.83 -16.63 -7.97
C THR A 102 -7.44 -17.17 -7.76
N LEU A 103 -7.12 -17.56 -6.53
CA LEU A 103 -5.88 -18.22 -6.13
C LEU A 103 -5.98 -19.72 -6.42
N GLN A 104 -5.00 -20.27 -7.14
CA GLN A 104 -4.86 -21.72 -7.28
C GLN A 104 -3.80 -22.22 -6.30
N LEU A 105 -4.22 -23.00 -5.31
CA LEU A 105 -3.34 -23.56 -4.30
C LEU A 105 -2.54 -24.75 -4.86
N SER A 106 -1.42 -25.07 -4.21
CA SER A 106 -0.57 -26.23 -4.54
C SER A 106 -1.29 -27.57 -4.49
N ASN A 107 -2.39 -27.65 -3.72
CA ASN A 107 -3.28 -28.82 -3.66
C ASN A 107 -4.31 -28.87 -4.81
N GLY A 108 -4.25 -27.96 -5.78
CA GLY A 108 -5.16 -27.88 -6.91
C GLY A 108 -6.51 -27.21 -6.62
N ARG A 109 -6.82 -26.87 -5.36
CA ARG A 109 -8.03 -26.12 -5.01
C ARG A 109 -7.95 -24.69 -5.53
N LYS A 110 -9.09 -24.16 -5.93
CA LYS A 110 -9.26 -22.75 -6.29
C LYS A 110 -10.00 -22.03 -5.17
N VAL A 111 -9.48 -20.89 -4.74
CA VAL A 111 -10.10 -20.02 -3.73
C VAL A 111 -10.25 -18.64 -4.33
N ILE A 112 -11.41 -18.03 -4.13
CA ILE A 112 -11.67 -16.66 -4.58
C ILE A 112 -11.49 -15.75 -3.37
N LEU A 113 -10.62 -14.76 -3.49
CA LEU A 113 -10.34 -13.76 -2.47
C LEU A 113 -10.63 -12.37 -2.99
N LYS A 114 -11.20 -11.54 -2.11
CA LYS A 114 -11.26 -10.09 -2.27
C LYS A 114 -10.07 -9.43 -1.56
N PRO A 115 -9.67 -8.21 -1.94
CA PRO A 115 -8.77 -7.40 -1.13
C PRO A 115 -9.23 -7.33 0.32
N GLY A 116 -8.30 -7.55 1.25
CA GLY A 116 -8.53 -7.69 2.68
C GLY A 116 -8.92 -9.10 3.14
N GLN A 117 -9.22 -10.01 2.23
CA GLN A 117 -9.54 -11.38 2.64
C GLN A 117 -8.29 -12.24 2.80
N ARG A 118 -8.30 -13.02 3.88
CA ARG A 118 -7.30 -14.05 4.21
C ARG A 118 -7.90 -15.44 4.05
N PHE A 119 -7.18 -16.31 3.36
CA PHE A 119 -7.46 -17.73 3.32
C PHE A 119 -6.62 -18.48 4.34
N ASP A 120 -7.26 -19.22 5.23
CA ASP A 120 -6.59 -20.18 6.11
C ASP A 120 -6.70 -21.59 5.50
N PRO A 121 -5.58 -22.19 5.06
CA PRO A 121 -5.60 -23.53 4.46
C PRO A 121 -5.87 -24.65 5.47
N ASN A 122 -5.61 -24.43 6.77
CA ASN A 122 -5.84 -25.44 7.81
C ASN A 122 -7.34 -25.60 8.08
N HIS A 123 -8.06 -24.48 8.10
CA HIS A 123 -9.51 -24.45 8.36
C HIS A 123 -10.31 -24.45 7.05
N GLY A 124 -9.67 -24.17 5.92
CA GLY A 124 -10.31 -24.02 4.61
C GLY A 124 -11.26 -22.82 4.55
N SER A 125 -11.10 -21.85 5.46
CA SER A 125 -11.99 -20.71 5.64
C SER A 125 -11.39 -19.42 5.08
N VAL A 126 -12.27 -18.56 4.57
CA VAL A 126 -11.93 -17.19 4.21
C VAL A 126 -12.43 -16.27 5.31
N SER A 127 -11.54 -15.41 5.81
CA SER A 127 -11.84 -14.41 6.84
C SER A 127 -11.41 -13.03 6.34
N GLU A 128 -11.99 -11.98 6.90
CA GLU A 128 -11.58 -10.60 6.63
C GLU A 128 -10.42 -10.19 7.57
N ASP A 129 -9.47 -9.42 7.07
CA ASP A 129 -8.37 -8.83 7.83
C ASP A 129 -8.82 -7.57 8.57
N HIS A 130 -9.64 -7.74 9.59
CA HIS A 130 -9.96 -6.61 10.46
C HIS A 130 -8.73 -6.24 11.31
N GLU A 131 -8.12 -5.09 11.04
CA GLU A 131 -7.21 -4.44 11.99
C GLU A 131 -8.05 -3.98 13.22
N PRO A 132 -7.61 -4.29 14.46
CA PRO A 132 -8.36 -3.97 15.69
C PRO A 132 -8.41 -2.47 16.02
#